data_AF-A0A7L2XN91-F1
#
_entry.id   AF-A0A7L2XN91-F1
#
_cell.length_a   1.000
_cell.length_b   1.000
_cell.length_c   1.000
_cell.angle_alpha   90.00
_cell.angle_beta   90.00
_cell.angle_gamma   90.00
#
_symmetry.space_group_name_H-M   'P 1'
#
loop_
_entity.id
_entity.type
_entity.pdbx_description
1 polymer ?
#
loop_
_entity_poly.entity_id
_entity_poly.type
_entity_poly.pdbx_seq_one_letter_code
_entity_poly.pdbx_strand_id
1 'polypeptide(L)'
;LTGTSREQRAFQYVLAHAIPADPHHILQTFDQWCYHCEHLSCVGPDKGRIVERVLLERAPLRVLELGTYCGYGTVLLAQGLPPGARLYTIEGDPQHAAVAEKVIRLAGFSEDMVELIVGPSEEVIPRLQEKHGLKKADFVFMDHWKRCYLRDLRLLESHQLLAEGATILADNVLFPGAPHFLQYAKTCGKYHCKVHRASLEY
;
A
#
# COMPACT_ATOMS: atom_id res chain seq x y z
N LEU A 1 -7.84 -16.95 -26.40
CA LEU A 1 -8.54 -16.09 -25.41
C LEU A 1 -8.75 -16.95 -24.18
N THR A 2 -7.92 -16.85 -23.16
CA THR A 2 -8.30 -16.01 -22.03
C THR A 2 -7.17 -15.03 -21.71
N GLY A 3 -7.26 -13.81 -22.26
CA GLY A 3 -6.37 -12.69 -21.96
C GLY A 3 -6.62 -12.10 -20.57
N THR A 4 -6.86 -12.97 -19.59
CA THR A 4 -7.11 -12.63 -18.19
C THR A 4 -5.75 -12.44 -17.51
N SER A 5 -5.54 -11.33 -16.82
CA SER A 5 -4.27 -11.08 -16.12
C SER A 5 -4.13 -11.98 -14.88
N ARG A 6 -2.92 -12.09 -14.31
CA ARG A 6 -2.70 -12.88 -13.07
C ARG A 6 -3.50 -12.31 -11.90
N GLU A 7 -3.62 -10.97 -11.84
CA GLU A 7 -4.36 -10.23 -10.81
C GLU A 7 -5.85 -10.54 -10.91
N GLN A 8 -6.37 -10.61 -12.13
CA GLN A 8 -7.77 -10.99 -12.36
C GLN A 8 -8.04 -12.44 -11.97
N ARG A 9 -7.12 -13.38 -12.27
CA ARG A 9 -7.25 -14.78 -11.81
C ARG A 9 -7.21 -14.90 -10.30
N ALA A 10 -6.27 -14.20 -9.65
CA ALA A 10 -6.20 -14.15 -8.20
C ALA A 10 -7.48 -13.61 -7.58
N PHE A 11 -8.03 -12.51 -8.13
CA PHE A 11 -9.30 -11.97 -7.67
C PHE A 11 -10.46 -12.95 -7.87
N GLN A 12 -10.54 -13.66 -9.00
CA GLN A 12 -11.56 -14.69 -9.21
C GLN A 12 -11.48 -15.82 -8.17
N TYR A 13 -10.26 -16.24 -7.82
CA TYR A 13 -10.06 -17.21 -6.76
C TYR A 13 -10.53 -16.67 -5.40
N VAL A 14 -10.11 -15.45 -5.05
CA VAL A 14 -10.52 -14.79 -3.80
C VAL A 14 -12.04 -14.62 -3.74
N LEU A 15 -12.69 -14.19 -4.82
CA LEU A 15 -14.14 -14.03 -4.88
C LEU A 15 -14.90 -15.34 -4.65
N ALA A 16 -14.34 -16.47 -5.08
CA ALA A 16 -14.97 -17.79 -4.95
C ALA A 16 -14.74 -18.46 -3.59
N HIS A 17 -13.66 -18.11 -2.88
CA HIS A 17 -13.24 -18.83 -1.67
C HIS A 17 -13.23 -17.96 -0.42
N ALA A 18 -13.12 -16.63 -0.54
CA ALA A 18 -13.08 -15.75 0.61
C ALA A 18 -14.47 -15.44 1.16
N ILE A 19 -14.55 -15.21 2.48
CA ILE A 19 -15.75 -14.69 3.13
C ILE A 19 -15.84 -13.18 2.82
N PRO A 20 -16.92 -12.70 2.18
CA PRO A 20 -17.10 -11.27 1.95
C PRO A 20 -17.17 -10.48 3.26
N ALA A 21 -16.65 -9.25 3.25
CA ALA A 21 -16.53 -8.38 4.42
C ALA A 21 -15.70 -8.96 5.59
N ASP A 22 -14.86 -9.95 5.32
CA ASP A 22 -13.83 -10.45 6.23
C ASP A 22 -12.43 -10.18 5.64
N PRO A 23 -11.82 -9.01 5.93
CA PRO A 23 -10.49 -8.65 5.46
C PRO A 23 -9.43 -9.70 5.77
N HIS A 24 -9.50 -10.32 6.95
CA HIS A 24 -8.53 -11.32 7.38
C HIS A 24 -8.61 -12.58 6.51
N HIS A 25 -9.82 -13.09 6.29
CA HIS A 25 -10.03 -14.26 5.43
C HIS A 25 -9.68 -13.96 3.96
N ILE A 26 -9.93 -12.74 3.48
CA ILE A 26 -9.53 -12.30 2.14
C ILE A 26 -8.00 -12.36 1.98
N LEU A 27 -7.23 -11.82 2.94
CA LEU A 27 -5.77 -11.88 2.91
C LEU A 27 -5.24 -13.31 2.96
N GLN A 28 -5.80 -14.15 3.84
CA GLN A 28 -5.45 -15.58 3.90
C GLN A 28 -5.72 -16.29 2.57
N THR A 29 -6.81 -15.94 1.88
CA THR A 29 -7.17 -16.53 0.58
C THR A 29 -6.20 -16.09 -0.51
N PHE A 30 -5.73 -14.84 -0.48
CA PHE A 30 -4.64 -14.38 -1.35
C PHE A 30 -3.34 -15.13 -1.08
N ASP A 31 -2.98 -15.32 0.19
CA ASP A 31 -1.76 -16.04 0.57
C ASP A 31 -1.82 -17.48 0.04
N GLN A 32 -2.96 -18.17 0.20
CA GLN A 32 -3.18 -19.53 -0.33
C GLN A 32 -3.01 -19.59 -1.86
N TRP A 33 -3.56 -18.62 -2.59
CA TRP A 33 -3.36 -18.52 -4.03
C TRP A 33 -1.89 -18.36 -4.40
N CYS A 34 -1.16 -17.48 -3.71
CA CYS A 34 0.25 -17.21 -3.98
C CYS A 34 1.14 -18.43 -3.70
N TYR A 35 0.86 -19.18 -2.63
CA TYR A 35 1.62 -20.39 -2.28
C TYR A 35 1.35 -21.58 -3.21
N HIS A 36 0.14 -21.70 -3.78
CA HIS A 36 -0.29 -22.93 -4.44
C HIS A 36 -0.64 -22.80 -5.92
N CYS A 37 -0.82 -21.58 -6.43
CA CYS A 37 -1.32 -21.37 -7.80
C CYS A 37 -0.39 -20.47 -8.61
N GLU A 38 -0.30 -19.19 -8.27
CA GLU A 38 0.47 -18.22 -9.06
C GLU A 38 1.00 -17.07 -8.19
N HIS A 39 2.29 -16.81 -8.30
CA HIS A 39 2.96 -15.76 -7.53
C HIS A 39 2.46 -14.35 -7.90
N LEU A 40 2.11 -13.58 -6.87
CA LEU A 40 1.81 -12.15 -6.93
C LEU A 40 2.87 -11.36 -6.16
N SER A 41 3.29 -10.22 -6.69
CA SER A 41 4.25 -9.31 -6.03
C SER A 41 3.60 -8.46 -4.93
N CYS A 42 2.75 -9.07 -4.10
CA CYS A 42 2.18 -8.43 -2.93
C CYS A 42 3.11 -8.60 -1.71
N VAL A 43 2.89 -7.80 -0.67
CA VAL A 43 3.71 -7.77 0.55
C VAL A 43 3.88 -9.16 1.19
N GLY A 44 2.83 -9.99 1.16
CA GLY A 44 2.83 -11.32 1.77
C GLY A 44 2.85 -11.31 3.31
N PRO A 45 2.71 -12.48 3.94
CA PRO A 45 2.36 -12.57 5.37
C PRO A 45 3.50 -12.16 6.32
N ASP A 46 4.76 -12.49 6.00
CA ASP A 46 5.90 -12.20 6.88
C ASP A 46 6.17 -10.69 7.00
N LYS A 47 6.18 -9.99 5.87
CA LYS A 47 6.24 -8.52 5.85
C LYS A 47 4.93 -7.91 6.33
N GLY A 48 3.80 -8.54 6.07
CA GLY A 48 2.48 -8.12 6.55
C GLY A 48 2.42 -7.95 8.06
N ARG A 49 2.95 -8.92 8.83
CA ARG A 49 3.06 -8.83 10.30
C ARG A 49 3.89 -7.63 10.77
N ILE A 50 4.90 -7.23 10.00
CA ILE A 50 5.69 -6.01 10.30
C ILE A 50 4.83 -4.77 10.07
N VAL A 51 4.11 -4.70 8.95
CA VAL A 51 3.19 -3.61 8.65
C VAL A 51 2.14 -3.47 9.75
N GLU A 52 1.46 -4.56 10.11
CA GLU A 52 0.45 -4.59 11.17
C GLU A 52 0.99 -4.10 12.51
N ARG A 53 2.16 -4.59 12.92
CA ARG A 53 2.79 -4.12 14.17
C ARG A 53 3.03 -2.61 14.14
N VAL A 54 3.57 -2.08 13.04
CA VAL A 54 3.85 -0.63 12.96
C VAL A 54 2.54 0.17 12.93
N LEU A 55 1.49 -0.30 12.26
CA LEU A 55 0.17 0.35 12.31
C LEU A 55 -0.38 0.39 13.73
N LEU A 56 -0.32 -0.73 14.47
CA LEU A 56 -0.77 -0.82 15.85
C LEU A 56 0.02 0.12 16.78
N GLU A 57 1.34 0.20 16.62
CA GLU A 57 2.21 1.08 17.41
C GLU A 57 1.96 2.57 17.13
N ARG A 58 1.56 2.92 15.91
CA ARG A 58 1.42 4.32 15.46
C ARG A 58 -0.02 4.83 15.48
N ALA A 59 -1.01 3.96 15.39
CA ALA A 59 -2.43 4.26 15.29
C ALA A 59 -2.73 5.47 14.37
N PRO A 60 -2.31 5.43 13.09
CA PRO A 60 -2.40 6.59 12.20
C PRO A 60 -3.84 6.89 11.77
N LEU A 61 -4.14 8.16 11.47
CA LEU A 61 -5.46 8.61 11.03
C LEU A 61 -5.50 9.01 9.55
N ARG A 62 -4.37 9.36 8.95
CA ARG A 62 -4.27 9.81 7.55
C ARG A 62 -3.16 9.03 6.87
N VAL A 63 -3.55 7.94 6.25
CA VAL A 63 -2.64 6.97 5.66
C VAL A 63 -2.58 7.17 4.15
N LEU A 64 -1.36 7.20 3.60
CA LEU A 64 -1.12 7.23 2.16
C LEU A 64 -0.41 5.96 1.73
N GLU A 65 -0.98 5.21 0.80
CA GLU A 65 -0.35 4.09 0.13
C GLU A 65 0.06 4.50 -1.29
N LEU A 66 1.33 4.26 -1.64
CA LEU A 66 1.86 4.42 -2.98
C LEU A 66 2.12 3.05 -3.58
N GLY A 67 1.23 2.60 -4.46
CA GLY A 67 1.20 1.28 -5.10
C GLY A 67 0.12 0.38 -4.48
N THR A 68 -1.07 0.37 -5.07
CA THR A 68 -2.22 -0.46 -4.64
C THR A 68 -2.12 -1.90 -5.17
N TYR A 69 -1.59 -2.06 -6.39
CA TYR A 69 -1.58 -3.29 -7.16
C TYR A 69 -2.97 -3.96 -7.22
N CYS A 70 -3.11 -5.19 -6.73
CA CYS A 70 -4.38 -5.90 -6.68
C CYS A 70 -5.19 -5.66 -5.40
N GLY A 71 -4.73 -4.78 -4.50
CA GLY A 71 -5.45 -4.39 -3.28
C GLY A 71 -5.08 -5.15 -2.01
N TYR A 72 -4.15 -6.12 -2.05
CA TYR A 72 -3.68 -6.84 -0.85
C TYR A 72 -3.14 -5.89 0.22
N GLY A 73 -2.20 -5.00 -0.16
CA GLY A 73 -1.61 -4.02 0.75
C GLY A 73 -2.66 -3.08 1.33
N THR A 74 -3.60 -2.63 0.50
CA THR A 74 -4.72 -1.79 0.92
C THR A 74 -5.60 -2.47 1.97
N VAL A 75 -5.97 -3.74 1.76
CA VAL A 75 -6.78 -4.51 2.72
C VAL A 75 -6.01 -4.71 4.04
N LEU A 76 -4.73 -5.05 3.95
CA LEU A 76 -3.82 -5.19 5.10
C LEU A 76 -3.70 -3.90 5.91
N LEU A 77 -3.56 -2.76 5.24
CA LEU A 77 -3.51 -1.45 5.88
C LEU A 77 -4.85 -1.13 6.53
N ALA A 78 -5.94 -1.18 5.74
CA ALA A 78 -7.27 -0.75 6.15
C ALA A 78 -7.82 -1.54 7.35
N GLN A 79 -7.62 -2.87 7.41
CA GLN A 79 -8.08 -3.67 8.55
C GLN A 79 -7.40 -3.28 9.88
N GLY A 80 -6.19 -2.70 9.82
CA GLY A 80 -5.39 -2.33 10.99
C GLY A 80 -5.57 -0.87 11.44
N LEU A 81 -6.43 -0.10 10.77
CA LEU A 81 -6.61 1.31 11.08
C LEU A 81 -7.57 1.56 12.25
N PRO A 82 -7.31 2.57 13.09
CA PRO A 82 -8.24 2.97 14.14
C PRO A 82 -9.53 3.57 13.56
N PRO A 83 -10.64 3.57 14.32
CA PRO A 83 -11.89 4.20 13.90
C PRO A 83 -11.69 5.67 13.52
N GLY A 84 -12.27 6.08 12.39
CA GLY A 84 -12.15 7.45 11.87
C GLY A 84 -10.88 7.74 11.08
N ALA A 85 -9.99 6.75 10.91
CA ALA A 85 -8.87 6.86 9.99
C ALA A 85 -9.32 6.79 8.53
N ARG A 86 -8.53 7.39 7.64
CA ARG A 86 -8.72 7.36 6.20
C ARG A 86 -7.43 6.94 5.50
N LEU A 87 -7.58 6.04 4.53
CA LEU A 87 -6.54 5.53 3.65
C LEU A 87 -6.76 6.08 2.25
N TYR A 88 -5.73 6.73 1.72
CA TYR A 88 -5.63 7.13 0.32
C TYR A 88 -4.65 6.17 -0.35
N THR A 89 -5.07 5.44 -1.38
CA THR A 89 -4.20 4.51 -2.10
C THR A 89 -4.08 4.89 -3.56
N ILE A 90 -2.85 4.94 -4.07
CA ILE A 90 -2.55 5.41 -5.42
C ILE A 90 -2.06 4.24 -6.29
N GLU A 91 -2.74 4.02 -7.42
CA GLU A 91 -2.35 3.04 -8.43
C GLU A 91 -2.16 3.68 -9.79
N GLY A 92 -1.00 3.46 -10.42
CA GLY A 92 -0.68 4.00 -11.73
C GLY A 92 -1.31 3.21 -12.88
N ASP A 93 -1.44 1.90 -12.74
CA ASP A 93 -1.99 1.02 -13.77
C ASP A 93 -3.52 0.87 -13.61
N PRO A 94 -4.33 1.34 -14.57
CA PRO A 94 -5.79 1.28 -14.48
C PRO A 94 -6.34 -0.17 -14.46
N GLN A 95 -5.61 -1.15 -14.99
CA GLN A 95 -6.03 -2.56 -14.94
C GLN A 95 -5.85 -3.13 -13.54
N HIS A 96 -4.73 -2.80 -12.87
CA HIS A 96 -4.53 -3.14 -11.46
C HIS A 96 -5.55 -2.45 -10.57
N ALA A 97 -5.76 -1.15 -10.78
CA ALA A 97 -6.75 -0.37 -10.02
C ALA A 97 -8.16 -0.98 -10.12
N ALA A 98 -8.58 -1.43 -11.32
CA ALA A 98 -9.87 -2.08 -11.51
C ALA A 98 -10.00 -3.44 -10.79
N VAL A 99 -8.89 -4.12 -10.49
CA VAL A 99 -8.88 -5.32 -9.63
C VAL A 99 -8.94 -4.90 -8.16
N ALA A 100 -8.10 -3.94 -7.76
CA ALA A 100 -8.06 -3.44 -6.39
C ALA A 100 -9.41 -2.89 -5.93
N GLU A 101 -10.12 -2.14 -6.77
CA GLU A 101 -11.46 -1.62 -6.45
C GLU A 101 -12.42 -2.76 -6.06
N LYS A 102 -12.39 -3.88 -6.78
CA LYS A 102 -13.24 -5.05 -6.49
C LYS A 102 -12.84 -5.73 -5.19
N VAL A 103 -11.54 -5.82 -4.91
CA VAL A 103 -11.00 -6.39 -3.67
C VAL A 103 -11.37 -5.53 -2.46
N ILE A 104 -11.20 -4.21 -2.56
CA ILE A 104 -11.57 -3.25 -1.51
C ILE A 104 -13.07 -3.34 -1.22
N ARG A 105 -13.89 -3.40 -2.27
CA ARG A 105 -15.35 -3.56 -2.13
C ARG A 105 -15.72 -4.91 -1.50
N LEU A 106 -15.05 -6.00 -1.90
CA LEU A 106 -15.25 -7.33 -1.32
C LEU A 106 -14.89 -7.35 0.17
N ALA A 107 -13.87 -6.60 0.58
CA ALA A 107 -13.44 -6.46 1.97
C ALA A 107 -14.39 -5.61 2.83
N GLY A 108 -15.36 -4.92 2.21
CA GLY A 108 -16.42 -4.21 2.92
C GLY A 108 -16.01 -2.83 3.48
N PHE A 109 -14.90 -2.26 3.01
CA PHE A 109 -14.50 -0.90 3.39
C PHE A 109 -15.38 0.15 2.70
N SER A 110 -15.74 1.20 3.43
CA SER A 110 -16.48 2.34 2.86
C SER A 110 -15.56 3.25 2.04
N GLU A 111 -16.14 3.98 1.08
CA GLU A 111 -15.43 5.00 0.30
C GLU A 111 -14.89 6.16 1.18
N ASP A 112 -15.51 6.39 2.35
CA ASP A 112 -15.03 7.36 3.33
C ASP A 112 -13.73 6.91 4.03
N MET A 113 -13.55 5.58 4.18
CA MET A 113 -12.39 4.98 4.83
C MET A 113 -11.26 4.72 3.85
N VAL A 114 -11.56 4.20 2.65
CA VAL A 114 -10.55 3.85 1.63
C VAL A 114 -10.89 4.55 0.32
N GLU A 115 -10.00 5.42 -0.14
CA GLU A 115 -10.09 6.11 -1.42
C GLU A 115 -9.00 5.60 -2.38
N LEU A 116 -9.42 4.92 -3.44
CA LEU A 116 -8.55 4.51 -4.54
C LEU A 116 -8.43 5.64 -5.57
N ILE A 117 -7.21 6.11 -5.79
CA ILE A 117 -6.89 7.19 -6.73
C ILE A 117 -6.07 6.61 -7.88
N VAL A 118 -6.64 6.66 -9.09
CA VAL A 118 -6.01 6.11 -10.29
C VAL A 118 -5.19 7.18 -10.99
N GLY A 119 -3.89 6.92 -11.14
CA GLY A 119 -2.96 7.79 -11.86
C GLY A 119 -1.51 7.63 -11.40
N PRO A 120 -0.55 8.08 -12.22
CA PRO A 120 0.86 8.05 -11.85
C PRO A 120 1.11 8.93 -10.61
N SER A 121 1.93 8.45 -9.68
CA SER A 121 2.12 9.08 -8.38
C SER A 121 2.67 10.51 -8.49
N GLU A 122 3.52 10.78 -9.47
CA GLU A 122 4.05 12.12 -9.75
C GLU A 122 2.98 13.15 -10.14
N GLU A 123 1.86 12.72 -10.71
CA GLU A 123 0.75 13.60 -11.08
C GLU A 123 -0.30 13.71 -9.97
N VAL A 124 -0.47 12.62 -9.20
CA VAL A 124 -1.47 12.56 -8.13
C VAL A 124 -0.98 13.30 -6.88
N ILE A 125 0.28 13.09 -6.45
CA ILE A 125 0.83 13.65 -5.21
C ILE A 125 0.62 15.18 -5.12
N PRO A 126 0.94 15.99 -6.15
CA PRO A 126 0.73 17.44 -6.10
C PRO A 126 -0.73 17.87 -5.91
N ARG A 127 -1.70 16.99 -6.20
CA ARG A 127 -3.13 17.27 -6.21
C ARG A 127 -3.87 16.69 -5.00
N LEU A 128 -3.19 15.91 -4.15
CA LEU A 128 -3.81 15.21 -3.01
C LEU A 128 -4.54 16.15 -2.06
N GLN A 129 -3.94 17.31 -1.76
CA GLN A 129 -4.56 18.27 -0.84
C GLN A 129 -5.80 18.94 -1.42
N GLU A 130 -5.72 19.43 -2.65
CA GLU A 130 -6.80 20.20 -3.27
C GLU A 130 -7.95 19.33 -3.77
N LYS A 131 -7.64 18.16 -4.35
CA LYS A 131 -8.65 17.29 -4.98
C LYS A 131 -9.21 16.21 -4.06
N HIS A 132 -8.40 15.68 -3.14
CA HIS A 132 -8.76 14.54 -2.30
C HIS A 132 -8.85 14.90 -0.81
N GLY A 133 -8.57 16.17 -0.46
CA GLY A 133 -8.68 16.66 0.91
C GLY A 133 -7.62 16.12 1.87
N LEU A 134 -6.57 15.46 1.38
CA LEU A 134 -5.47 14.99 2.22
C LEU A 134 -4.70 16.20 2.75
N LYS A 135 -4.80 16.46 4.06
CA LYS A 135 -4.02 17.52 4.71
C LYS A 135 -2.53 17.13 4.79
N LYS A 136 -2.21 16.32 5.79
CA LYS A 136 -0.87 15.79 6.03
C LYS A 136 -1.01 14.34 6.44
N ALA A 137 -0.36 13.44 5.71
CA ALA A 137 -0.28 12.03 6.06
C ALA A 137 0.57 11.86 7.32
N ASP A 138 0.07 11.09 8.27
CA ASP A 138 0.82 10.65 9.45
C ASP A 138 1.42 9.25 9.26
N PHE A 139 1.00 8.54 8.21
CA PHE A 139 1.62 7.30 7.76
C PHE A 139 1.68 7.22 6.24
N VAL A 140 2.82 6.80 5.70
CA VAL A 140 3.01 6.54 4.27
C VAL A 140 3.55 5.14 4.06
N PHE A 141 2.83 4.31 3.32
CA PHE A 141 3.30 3.01 2.85
C PHE A 141 3.78 3.11 1.40
N MET A 142 5.01 2.67 1.13
CA MET A 142 5.60 2.70 -0.22
C MET A 142 5.90 1.29 -0.70
N ASP A 143 5.12 0.80 -1.67
CA ASP A 143 5.37 -0.49 -2.34
C ASP A 143 5.19 -0.46 -3.88
N HIS A 144 5.11 0.73 -4.48
CA HIS A 144 5.15 0.92 -5.93
C HIS A 144 6.55 0.66 -6.51
N TRP A 145 6.85 1.26 -7.67
CA TRP A 145 8.14 1.12 -8.34
C TRP A 145 9.28 1.77 -7.55
N LYS A 146 10.28 0.97 -7.19
CA LYS A 146 11.35 1.31 -6.24
C LYS A 146 12.22 2.48 -6.71
N ARG A 147 12.30 2.69 -8.04
CA ARG A 147 12.97 3.84 -8.67
C ARG A 147 12.29 5.17 -8.38
N CYS A 148 10.99 5.16 -8.11
CA CYS A 148 10.20 6.36 -7.83
C CYS A 148 10.22 6.77 -6.36
N TYR A 149 10.68 5.91 -5.44
CA TYR A 149 10.60 6.17 -3.99
C TYR A 149 11.24 7.50 -3.60
N LEU A 150 12.45 7.80 -4.08
CA LEU A 150 13.11 9.07 -3.75
C LEU A 150 12.38 10.27 -4.34
N ARG A 151 11.90 10.16 -5.59
CA ARG A 151 11.15 11.22 -6.27
C ARG A 151 9.86 11.52 -5.48
N ASP A 152 9.10 10.49 -5.16
CA ASP A 152 7.80 10.62 -4.52
C ASP A 152 7.94 11.09 -3.08
N LEU A 153 8.97 10.63 -2.35
CA LEU A 153 9.30 11.19 -1.05
C LEU A 153 9.56 12.70 -1.12
N ARG A 154 10.34 13.15 -2.12
CA ARG A 154 10.63 14.58 -2.31
C ARG A 154 9.38 15.38 -2.70
N LEU A 155 8.48 14.80 -3.48
CA LEU A 155 7.19 15.44 -3.80
C LEU A 155 6.33 15.60 -2.53
N LEU A 156 6.24 14.56 -1.70
CA LEU A 156 5.53 14.65 -0.42
C LEU A 156 6.11 15.74 0.48
N GLU A 157 7.44 15.86 0.52
CA GLU A 157 8.12 16.93 1.25
C GLU A 157 7.85 18.32 0.67
N SER A 158 7.99 18.51 -0.66
CA SER A 158 7.85 19.82 -1.31
C SER A 158 6.42 20.34 -1.24
N HIS A 159 5.43 19.45 -1.27
CA HIS A 159 4.02 19.78 -1.11
C HIS A 159 3.58 19.79 0.37
N GLN A 160 4.50 19.61 1.32
CA GLN A 160 4.24 19.64 2.77
C GLN A 160 3.14 18.65 3.21
N LEU A 161 3.07 17.49 2.53
CA LEU A 161 2.05 16.45 2.76
C LEU A 161 2.41 15.50 3.91
N LEU A 162 3.56 15.67 4.55
CA LEU A 162 3.98 14.85 5.69
C LEU A 162 3.73 15.60 7.00
N ALA A 163 3.07 14.93 7.95
CA ALA A 163 2.94 15.44 9.31
C ALA A 163 4.29 15.38 10.04
N GLU A 164 4.46 16.24 11.04
CA GLU A 164 5.57 16.08 11.98
C GLU A 164 5.39 14.74 12.72
N GLY A 165 6.47 13.95 12.80
CA GLY A 165 6.41 12.60 13.35
C GLY A 165 5.78 11.54 12.44
N ALA A 166 5.48 11.86 11.18
CA ALA A 166 4.93 10.88 10.24
C ALA A 166 5.85 9.66 10.08
N THR A 167 5.24 8.48 9.96
CA THR A 167 5.96 7.22 9.71
C THR A 167 5.95 6.90 8.23
N ILE A 168 7.12 6.70 7.65
CA ILE A 168 7.26 6.19 6.27
C ILE A 168 7.73 4.75 6.36
N LEU A 169 6.90 3.83 5.90
CA LEU A 169 7.21 2.41 5.81
C LEU A 169 7.38 2.03 4.34
N ALA A 170 8.61 1.72 3.93
CA ALA A 170 8.95 1.41 2.56
C ALA A 170 9.33 -0.06 2.42
N ASP A 171 8.63 -0.79 1.55
CA ASP A 171 8.92 -2.18 1.28
C ASP A 171 10.08 -2.33 0.27
N ASN A 172 10.75 -3.49 0.28
CA ASN A 172 11.69 -3.91 -0.76
C ASN A 172 12.92 -3.01 -0.91
N VAL A 173 13.29 -2.30 0.16
CA VAL A 173 14.39 -1.32 0.17
C VAL A 173 15.78 -1.95 0.08
N LEU A 174 15.93 -3.23 0.46
CA LEU A 174 17.18 -4.00 0.34
C LEU A 174 17.25 -4.83 -0.95
N PHE A 175 16.15 -5.48 -1.31
CA PHE A 175 16.00 -6.23 -2.56
C PHE A 175 14.54 -6.13 -3.03
N PRO A 176 14.26 -5.87 -4.32
CA PRO A 176 15.18 -5.47 -5.40
C PRO A 176 15.98 -4.17 -5.15
N GLY A 177 15.61 -3.39 -4.13
CA GLY A 177 16.44 -2.33 -3.58
C GLY A 177 16.04 -0.91 -3.99
N ALA A 178 16.18 0.03 -3.05
CA ALA A 178 15.93 1.46 -3.27
C ALA A 178 17.12 2.29 -2.72
N PRO A 179 18.33 2.17 -3.31
CA PRO A 179 19.56 2.69 -2.71
C PRO A 179 19.55 4.22 -2.57
N HIS A 180 19.07 4.95 -3.58
CA HIS A 180 19.00 6.41 -3.54
C HIS A 180 18.01 6.92 -2.48
N PHE A 181 16.88 6.23 -2.33
CA PHE A 181 15.92 6.52 -1.27
C PHE A 181 16.54 6.30 0.11
N LEU A 182 17.17 5.14 0.33
CA LEU A 182 17.82 4.82 1.61
C LEU A 182 18.97 5.78 1.94
N GLN A 183 19.79 6.12 0.95
CA GLN A 183 20.88 7.08 1.13
C GLN A 183 20.32 8.44 1.54
N TYR A 184 19.35 8.97 0.81
CA TYR A 184 18.74 10.26 1.10
C TYR A 184 18.08 10.29 2.49
N ALA A 185 17.27 9.28 2.82
CA ALA A 185 16.58 9.20 4.10
C ALA A 185 17.57 9.22 5.27
N LYS A 186 18.72 8.55 5.13
CA LYS A 186 19.77 8.50 6.16
C LYS A 186 20.60 9.77 6.28
N THR A 187 20.80 10.53 5.20
CA THR A 187 21.75 11.65 5.18
C THR A 187 21.11 13.03 5.20
N CYS A 188 19.82 13.16 4.90
CA CYS A 188 19.15 14.47 4.80
C CYS A 188 18.87 15.15 6.14
N GLY A 189 19.04 14.44 7.27
CA GLY A 189 18.81 14.98 8.62
C GLY A 189 17.33 15.10 9.04
N LYS A 190 16.38 14.71 8.17
CA LYS A 190 14.93 14.80 8.44
C LYS A 190 14.32 13.53 9.06
N TYR A 191 14.97 12.37 8.90
CA TYR A 191 14.38 11.08 9.26
C TYR A 191 15.25 10.29 10.25
N HIS A 192 14.58 9.60 11.17
CA HIS A 192 15.18 8.54 11.96
C HIS A 192 14.87 7.18 11.30
N CYS A 193 15.88 6.51 10.76
CA CYS A 193 15.70 5.28 9.99
C CYS A 193 15.89 4.03 10.85
N LYS A 194 14.97 3.07 10.76
CA LYS A 194 15.11 1.70 11.28
C LYS A 194 14.85 0.70 10.15
N VAL A 195 15.72 -0.30 10.01
CA VAL A 195 15.56 -1.37 9.02
C VAL A 195 14.98 -2.60 9.70
N HIS A 196 13.88 -3.12 9.16
CA HIS A 196 13.30 -4.39 9.54
C HIS A 196 13.70 -5.43 8.50
N ARG A 197 14.32 -6.54 8.92
CA ARG A 197 14.70 -7.64 8.03
C ARG A 197 13.56 -8.65 7.97
N ALA A 198 13.24 -9.10 6.76
CA ALA A 198 12.23 -10.13 6.47
C ALA A 198 12.65 -10.91 5.21
N SER A 199 12.00 -12.05 5.00
CA SER A 199 12.00 -12.82 3.75
C SER A 199 11.40 -12.01 2.59
N LEU A 200 11.73 -12.38 1.36
CA LEU A 200 10.97 -11.94 0.17
C LEU A 200 9.53 -12.49 0.28
N GLU A 201 8.57 -11.88 -0.42
CA GLU A 201 7.23 -12.44 -0.53
C GLU A 201 7.25 -13.88 -1.09
N TYR A 202 6.53 -14.76 -0.38
CA TYR A 202 6.27 -16.19 -0.67
C TYR A 202 7.47 -17.09 -0.97
#